data_AF-A0A0V0J403-F1
#
_entry.id   AF-A0A0V0J403-F1
#
_cell.length_a   1.000
_cell.length_b   1.000
_cell.length_c   1.000
_cell.angle_alpha   90.00
_cell.angle_beta   90.00
_cell.angle_gamma   90.00
#
_symmetry.space_group_name_H-M   'P 1'
#
loop_
_entity.id
_entity.type
_entity.pdbx_description
1 polymer ?
#
loop_
_entity_poly.entity_id
_entity_poly.type
_entity_poly.pdbx_seq_one_letter_code
_entity_poly.pdbx_strand_id
1 'polypeptide(L)'
;MVFLSDASLRAITVLLSGTLLFSPLPAYTSLVVEPLVNVIEVAADAEYECHDESFSPTKWILPNNVTLHCNESYDFRFFNRDGNLQIKNSFLNDSGVYICSCDGSEPVEAVLKVYELRSYAPDISIMLAVNAFLLLLFLTSTIVSHIRQKKLYRLSEKLVSDVGI
;
A
#
# COMPACT_ATOMS: atom_id res chain seq x y z
N MET A 1 3.92 -57.21 20.93
CA MET A 1 2.58 -56.60 20.83
C MET A 1 2.65 -55.20 21.42
N VAL A 2 2.86 -54.20 20.56
CA VAL A 2 2.47 -52.79 20.72
C VAL A 2 2.27 -52.32 19.26
N PHE A 3 1.06 -51.81 18.97
CA PHE A 3 0.71 -51.11 17.73
C PHE A 3 0.78 -49.61 17.98
N LEU A 4 1.17 -48.82 16.97
CA LEU A 4 0.83 -47.41 16.66
C LEU A 4 1.64 -47.06 15.39
N SER A 5 1.11 -47.18 14.16
CA SER A 5 0.20 -46.29 13.40
C SER A 5 0.92 -45.22 12.58
N ASP A 6 0.73 -45.32 11.25
CA ASP A 6 0.81 -44.31 10.17
C ASP A 6 2.05 -43.41 10.04
N ALA A 7 2.82 -43.63 8.96
CA ALA A 7 2.79 -42.79 7.75
C ALA A 7 4.01 -43.08 6.87
N SER A 8 3.74 -43.59 5.66
CA SER A 8 4.56 -43.45 4.44
C SER A 8 6.09 -43.60 4.57
N LEU A 9 6.57 -44.83 4.76
CA LEU A 9 7.94 -45.20 4.39
C LEU A 9 7.90 -46.04 3.10
N ARG A 10 7.94 -45.36 1.95
CA ARG A 10 8.37 -46.01 0.70
C ARG A 10 9.90 -46.04 0.68
N ALA A 11 10.47 -47.02 1.36
CA ALA A 11 11.84 -47.47 1.08
C ALA A 11 11.74 -48.90 0.53
N ILE A 12 11.60 -49.01 -0.80
CA ILE A 12 11.74 -50.28 -1.51
C ILE A 12 13.21 -50.69 -1.37
N THR A 13 13.48 -51.66 -0.51
CA THR A 13 14.79 -52.31 -0.42
C THR A 13 14.82 -53.47 -1.40
N VAL A 14 15.45 -53.25 -2.56
CA VAL A 14 15.92 -54.32 -3.43
C VAL A 14 17.44 -54.24 -3.45
N LEU A 15 18.08 -55.11 -2.67
CA LEU A 15 19.52 -55.35 -2.70
C LEU A 15 19.79 -56.55 -3.60
N LEU A 16 20.42 -56.31 -4.75
CA LEU A 16 21.31 -57.25 -5.45
C LEU A 16 21.98 -56.50 -6.61
N SER A 17 23.31 -56.50 -6.62
CA SER A 17 24.22 -55.93 -7.62
C SER A 17 24.34 -54.40 -7.69
N GLY A 18 25.23 -53.85 -6.84
CA GLY A 18 26.46 -53.21 -7.35
C GLY A 18 26.39 -51.97 -8.23
N THR A 19 25.26 -51.27 -8.36
CA THR A 19 25.20 -49.91 -8.92
C THR A 19 24.22 -49.06 -8.13
N LEU A 20 24.74 -48.08 -7.40
CA LEU A 20 23.93 -47.00 -6.85
C LEU A 20 23.38 -46.19 -8.02
N LEU A 21 22.14 -46.46 -8.44
CA LEU A 21 21.38 -45.55 -9.28
C LEU A 21 21.07 -44.32 -8.43
N PHE A 22 21.99 -43.36 -8.43
CA PHE A 22 21.73 -42.00 -7.99
C PHE A 22 20.75 -41.41 -9.01
N SER A 23 19.45 -41.54 -8.76
CA SER A 23 18.49 -40.68 -9.43
C SER A 23 18.84 -39.24 -9.03
N PRO A 24 19.14 -38.33 -9.98
CA PRO A 24 19.29 -36.93 -9.61
C PRO A 24 18.00 -36.51 -8.90
N LEU A 25 18.12 -35.90 -7.71
CA LEU A 25 16.97 -35.21 -7.11
C LEU A 25 16.38 -34.30 -8.20
N PRO A 26 15.05 -34.24 -8.38
CA PRO A 26 14.47 -33.23 -9.23
C PRO A 26 15.01 -31.88 -8.73
N ALA A 27 15.69 -31.15 -9.60
CA ALA A 27 16.10 -29.78 -9.33
C ALA A 27 14.79 -29.03 -9.06
N TYR A 28 14.52 -28.75 -7.80
CA TYR A 28 13.38 -27.95 -7.40
C TYR A 28 13.74 -26.51 -7.81
N THR A 29 13.17 -26.05 -8.91
CA THR A 29 13.28 -24.64 -9.31
C THR A 29 12.42 -23.79 -8.38
N SER A 30 13.04 -22.81 -7.75
CA SER A 30 12.34 -21.84 -6.91
C SER A 30 11.89 -20.67 -7.78
N LEU A 31 10.58 -20.53 -7.95
CA LEU A 31 9.96 -19.33 -8.48
C LEU A 31 10.16 -18.17 -7.47
N VAL A 32 10.47 -16.97 -7.96
CA VAL A 32 10.70 -15.78 -7.11
C VAL A 32 9.84 -14.63 -7.61
N VAL A 33 9.24 -13.88 -6.68
CA VAL A 33 8.37 -12.73 -6.97
C VAL A 33 8.83 -11.51 -6.20
N GLU A 34 8.96 -10.37 -6.88
CA GLU A 34 9.33 -9.09 -6.29
C GLU A 34 8.39 -7.95 -6.76
N PRO A 35 7.88 -7.12 -5.84
CA PRO A 35 7.87 -7.27 -4.39
C PRO A 35 6.85 -8.34 -3.94
N LEU A 36 7.07 -9.00 -2.80
CA LEU A 36 6.07 -9.90 -2.20
C LEU A 36 4.82 -9.17 -1.69
N VAL A 37 4.96 -7.90 -1.31
CA VAL A 37 3.87 -7.05 -0.84
C VAL A 37 4.00 -5.68 -1.49
N ASN A 38 3.00 -5.27 -2.24
CA ASN A 38 2.94 -3.94 -2.85
C ASN A 38 1.79 -3.14 -2.21
N VAL A 39 2.10 -1.92 -1.75
CA VAL A 39 1.14 -1.05 -1.05
C VAL A 39 1.05 0.27 -1.81
N ILE A 40 -0.09 0.52 -2.44
CA ILE A 40 -0.27 1.64 -3.37
C ILE A 40 -1.55 2.43 -3.11
N GLU A 41 -1.57 3.67 -3.57
CA GLU A 41 -2.78 4.50 -3.53
C GLU A 41 -3.78 4.10 -4.62
N VAL A 42 -5.07 4.38 -4.41
CA VAL A 42 -6.08 4.31 -5.48
C VAL A 42 -5.62 5.14 -6.69
N ALA A 43 -5.91 4.63 -7.89
CA ALA A 43 -5.50 5.17 -9.19
C ALA A 43 -3.99 5.12 -9.48
N ALA A 44 -3.17 4.57 -8.57
CA ALA A 44 -1.78 4.27 -8.87
C ALA A 44 -1.64 2.94 -9.65
N ASP A 45 -0.51 2.81 -10.32
CA ASP A 45 -0.11 1.59 -11.00
C ASP A 45 0.70 0.70 -10.05
N ALA A 46 0.54 -0.62 -10.18
CA ALA A 46 1.37 -1.61 -9.50
C ALA A 46 2.08 -2.51 -10.51
N GLU A 47 3.22 -3.05 -10.08
CA GLU A 47 4.06 -3.93 -10.87
C GLU A 47 4.60 -5.05 -9.98
N TYR A 48 4.65 -6.27 -10.52
CA TYR A 48 5.27 -7.43 -9.91
C TYR A 48 6.13 -8.14 -10.94
N GLU A 49 7.39 -8.37 -10.59
CA GLU A 49 8.30 -9.19 -11.39
C GLU A 49 8.27 -10.62 -10.85
N CYS A 50 7.97 -11.58 -11.73
CA CYS A 50 8.08 -12.99 -11.41
C CYS A 50 9.13 -13.63 -12.33
N HIS A 51 10.16 -14.22 -11.73
CA HIS A 51 11.22 -14.89 -12.46
C HIS A 51 11.43 -16.31 -11.95
N ASP A 52 11.75 -17.20 -12.89
CA ASP A 52 12.13 -18.60 -12.66
C ASP A 52 13.52 -18.82 -13.25
N GLU A 53 14.36 -19.58 -12.56
CA GLU A 53 15.69 -19.99 -13.05
C GLU A 53 15.61 -20.79 -14.36
N SER A 54 14.47 -21.47 -14.60
CA SER A 54 14.23 -22.29 -15.79
C SER A 54 13.67 -21.52 -17.00
N PHE A 55 13.54 -20.18 -16.94
CA PHE A 55 13.00 -19.34 -18.03
C PHE A 55 11.67 -19.83 -18.61
N SER A 56 10.88 -20.52 -17.80
CA SER A 56 9.61 -21.10 -18.23
C SER A 56 8.50 -20.05 -18.21
N PRO A 57 7.47 -20.17 -19.08
CA PRO A 57 6.44 -19.15 -19.21
C PRO A 57 5.60 -19.05 -17.95
N THR A 58 5.75 -17.95 -17.23
CA THR A 58 5.04 -17.64 -15.99
C THR A 58 3.63 -17.11 -16.26
N LYS A 59 2.67 -17.55 -15.44
CA LYS A 59 1.27 -17.16 -15.49
C LYS A 59 0.85 -16.54 -14.17
N TRP A 60 -0.01 -15.54 -14.27
CA TRP A 60 -0.59 -14.85 -13.12
C TRP A 60 -2.07 -15.20 -12.93
N ILE A 61 -2.44 -15.53 -11.70
CA ILE A 61 -3.82 -15.76 -11.26
C ILE A 61 -4.21 -14.59 -10.35
N LEU A 62 -5.29 -13.91 -10.71
CA LEU A 62 -5.81 -12.74 -9.99
C LEU A 62 -6.57 -13.16 -8.71
N PRO A 63 -6.83 -12.25 -7.76
CA PRO A 63 -7.57 -12.54 -6.53
C PRO A 63 -8.97 -13.11 -6.73
N ASN A 64 -9.58 -12.85 -7.89
CA ASN A 64 -10.87 -13.41 -8.31
C ASN A 64 -10.75 -14.81 -8.95
N ASN A 65 -9.57 -15.44 -8.85
CA ASN A 65 -9.23 -16.73 -9.43
C ASN A 65 -9.29 -16.77 -10.97
N VAL A 66 -9.20 -15.62 -11.63
CA VAL A 66 -9.14 -15.50 -13.09
C VAL A 66 -7.68 -15.49 -13.54
N THR A 67 -7.36 -16.31 -14.53
CA THR A 67 -6.08 -16.26 -15.23
C THR A 67 -6.19 -15.29 -16.41
N LEU A 68 -5.15 -14.49 -16.65
CA LEU A 68 -5.12 -13.55 -17.77
C LEU A 68 -5.18 -14.30 -19.11
N HIS A 69 -6.07 -13.85 -20.01
CA HIS A 69 -6.23 -14.44 -21.34
C HIS A 69 -5.34 -13.69 -22.33
N CYS A 70 -4.49 -14.40 -23.09
CA CYS A 70 -3.52 -13.76 -23.98
C CYS A 70 -2.67 -12.69 -23.27
N ASN A 71 -2.35 -12.93 -21.99
CA ASN A 71 -1.60 -12.02 -21.14
C ASN A 71 -2.29 -10.68 -20.81
N GLU A 72 -3.62 -10.60 -20.96
CA GLU A 72 -4.38 -9.39 -20.67
C GLU A 72 -5.72 -9.70 -19.99
N SER A 73 -6.23 -8.76 -19.19
CA SER A 73 -7.58 -8.83 -18.64
C SER A 73 -8.62 -8.26 -19.60
N TYR A 74 -9.87 -8.68 -19.44
CA TYR A 74 -10.99 -8.18 -20.26
C TYR A 74 -11.20 -6.66 -20.14
N ASP A 75 -10.83 -6.07 -19.01
CA ASP A 75 -10.95 -4.64 -18.73
C ASP A 75 -9.69 -3.82 -19.09
N PHE A 76 -8.68 -4.43 -19.72
CA PHE A 76 -7.44 -3.77 -20.17
C PHE A 76 -6.65 -3.08 -19.04
N ARG A 77 -6.72 -3.61 -17.81
CA ARG A 77 -6.01 -3.06 -16.65
C ARG A 77 -4.88 -3.95 -16.16
N PHE A 78 -4.98 -5.26 -16.37
CA PHE A 78 -3.98 -6.23 -15.93
C PHE A 78 -3.27 -6.82 -17.13
N PHE A 79 -1.95 -6.81 -17.12
CA PHE A 79 -1.11 -7.26 -18.22
C PHE A 79 0.00 -8.16 -17.71
N ASN A 80 0.26 -9.28 -18.37
CA ASN A 80 1.40 -10.16 -18.10
C ASN A 80 2.44 -10.01 -19.21
N ARG A 81 3.52 -9.28 -18.96
CA ARG A 81 4.62 -9.10 -19.92
C ARG A 81 5.78 -9.98 -19.49
N ASP A 82 5.86 -11.17 -20.08
CA ASP A 82 6.97 -12.10 -19.86
C ASP A 82 7.22 -12.41 -18.36
N GLY A 83 6.13 -12.54 -17.59
CA GLY A 83 6.18 -12.79 -16.15
C GLY A 83 6.08 -11.57 -15.26
N ASN A 84 6.14 -10.38 -15.85
CA ASN A 84 5.86 -9.15 -15.14
C ASN A 84 4.36 -8.82 -15.19
N LEU A 85 3.70 -8.83 -14.02
CA LEU A 85 2.32 -8.40 -13.89
C LEU A 85 2.25 -6.88 -13.69
N GLN A 86 1.66 -6.19 -14.66
CA GLN A 86 1.38 -4.76 -14.60
C GLN A 86 -0.11 -4.54 -14.34
N ILE A 87 -0.42 -3.75 -13.31
CA ILE A 87 -1.78 -3.39 -12.90
C ILE A 87 -1.91 -1.88 -13.08
N LYS A 88 -2.83 -1.45 -13.95
CA LYS A 88 -3.05 -0.04 -14.28
C LYS A 88 -4.28 0.50 -13.57
N ASN A 89 -4.16 1.72 -13.05
CA ASN A 89 -5.26 2.47 -12.43
C ASN A 89 -6.01 1.63 -11.37
N SER A 90 -5.32 1.31 -10.27
CA SER A 90 -5.80 0.35 -9.27
C SER A 90 -6.96 0.89 -8.44
N PHE A 91 -7.93 0.02 -8.14
CA PHE A 91 -9.09 0.30 -7.29
C PHE A 91 -9.00 -0.47 -5.97
N LEU A 92 -9.81 -0.07 -4.97
CA LEU A 92 -9.81 -0.72 -3.66
C LEU A 92 -10.11 -2.23 -3.72
N ASN A 93 -10.97 -2.65 -4.65
CA ASN A 93 -11.34 -4.05 -4.87
C ASN A 93 -10.24 -4.88 -5.54
N ASP A 94 -9.21 -4.26 -6.11
CA ASP A 94 -8.07 -4.97 -6.68
C ASP A 94 -7.11 -5.47 -5.58
N SER A 95 -7.30 -5.04 -4.32
CA SER A 95 -6.54 -5.56 -3.19
C SER A 95 -6.77 -7.06 -3.00
N GLY A 96 -5.70 -7.81 -2.80
CA GLY A 96 -5.80 -9.26 -2.64
C GLY A 96 -4.49 -9.98 -2.89
N VAL A 97 -4.60 -11.31 -2.97
CA VAL A 97 -3.47 -12.21 -3.24
C VAL A 97 -3.43 -12.55 -4.72
N TYR A 98 -2.30 -12.27 -5.35
CA TYR A 98 -1.98 -12.59 -6.73
C TYR A 98 -1.00 -13.75 -6.72
N ILE A 99 -1.23 -14.75 -7.58
CA ILE A 99 -0.41 -15.96 -7.59
C ILE A 99 0.38 -16.00 -8.89
N CYS A 100 1.71 -16.02 -8.78
CA CYS A 100 2.56 -16.38 -9.89
C CYS A 100 2.74 -17.90 -9.91
N SER A 101 2.59 -18.51 -11.09
CA SER A 101 2.74 -19.94 -11.29
C SER A 101 3.57 -20.23 -12.54
N CYS A 102 4.38 -21.28 -12.49
CA CYS A 102 5.22 -21.73 -13.58
C CYS A 102 5.20 -23.26 -13.62
N ASP A 103 5.26 -23.86 -14.82
CA ASP A 103 5.21 -25.32 -14.95
C ASP A 103 6.48 -25.94 -14.36
N GLY A 104 6.34 -26.77 -13.33
CA GLY A 104 7.46 -27.45 -12.67
C GLY A 104 8.02 -26.73 -11.43
N SER A 105 7.49 -25.56 -11.08
CA SER A 105 7.86 -24.79 -9.89
C SER A 105 6.63 -24.60 -8.99
N GLU A 106 6.82 -24.54 -7.66
CA GLU A 106 5.72 -24.24 -6.75
C GLU A 106 5.23 -22.79 -6.95
N PRO A 107 3.91 -22.55 -6.85
CA PRO A 107 3.36 -21.20 -7.02
C PRO A 107 3.76 -20.28 -5.87
N VAL A 108 3.91 -18.99 -6.17
CA VAL A 108 4.29 -17.95 -5.21
C VAL A 108 3.20 -16.90 -5.12
N GLU A 109 2.86 -16.53 -3.90
CA GLU A 109 1.84 -15.52 -3.60
C GLU A 109 2.47 -14.13 -3.42
N ALA A 110 1.83 -13.12 -4.02
CA ALA A 110 2.14 -11.71 -3.84
C ALA A 110 0.88 -10.95 -3.41
N VAL A 111 1.05 -9.96 -2.52
CA VAL A 111 -0.08 -9.26 -1.89
C VAL A 111 -0.14 -7.81 -2.35
N LEU A 112 -1.25 -7.43 -3.00
CA LEU A 112 -1.55 -6.03 -3.31
C LEU A 112 -2.45 -5.45 -2.23
N LYS A 113 -2.06 -4.29 -1.69
CA LYS A 113 -2.88 -3.50 -0.78
C LYS A 113 -3.09 -2.10 -1.34
N VAL A 114 -4.31 -1.83 -1.80
CA VAL A 114 -4.70 -0.50 -2.31
C VAL A 114 -5.36 0.28 -1.18
N TYR A 115 -4.95 1.53 -0.98
CA TYR A 115 -5.51 2.42 0.04
C TYR A 115 -5.89 3.78 -0.54
N GLU A 116 -6.87 4.42 0.08
CA GLU A 116 -7.26 5.80 -0.26
C GLU A 116 -6.66 6.75 0.77
N LEU A 117 -5.91 7.76 0.31
CA LEU A 117 -5.42 8.82 1.19
C LEU A 117 -6.56 9.78 1.50
N ARG A 118 -6.86 9.93 2.79
CA ARG A 118 -7.72 11.03 3.23
C ARG A 118 -7.00 12.35 2.94
N SER A 119 -7.59 13.19 2.11
CA SER A 119 -7.09 14.55 1.90
C SER A 119 -7.16 15.34 3.20
N TYR A 120 -6.01 15.79 3.71
CA TYR A 120 -5.90 16.68 4.87
C TYR A 120 -6.05 18.16 4.50
N ALA A 121 -6.24 18.47 3.21
CA ALA A 121 -6.47 19.84 2.74
C ALA A 121 -7.62 20.58 3.45
N PRO A 122 -8.82 19.99 3.67
CA PRO A 122 -9.89 20.67 4.40
C PRO A 122 -9.52 20.95 5.85
N ASP A 123 -8.82 20.04 6.52
CA ASP A 123 -8.42 20.21 7.92
C ASP A 123 -7.44 21.38 8.08
N ILE A 124 -6.46 21.48 7.16
CA ILE A 124 -5.52 22.61 7.11
C ILE A 124 -6.26 23.92 6.80
N SER A 125 -7.21 23.89 5.88
CA SER A 125 -8.02 25.06 5.52
C SER A 125 -8.83 25.60 6.71
N ILE A 126 -9.47 24.71 7.48
CA ILE A 126 -10.25 25.07 8.67
C ILE A 126 -9.34 25.71 9.73
N MET A 127 -8.18 25.08 10.02
CA MET A 127 -7.24 25.60 11.00
C MET A 127 -6.74 27.01 10.62
N LEU A 128 -6.42 27.23 9.35
CA LEU A 128 -6.00 28.53 8.84
C LEU A 128 -7.12 29.57 8.95
N ALA A 129 -8.36 29.21 8.58
CA ALA A 129 -9.51 30.09 8.64
C ALA A 129 -9.83 30.53 10.07
N VAL A 130 -9.80 29.61 11.04
CA VAL A 130 -10.02 29.91 12.46
C VAL A 130 -8.94 30.86 12.99
N ASN A 131 -7.67 30.58 12.69
CA ASN A 131 -6.56 31.44 13.14
C ASN A 131 -6.65 32.84 12.52
N ALA A 132 -6.97 32.95 11.23
CA ALA A 132 -7.17 34.23 10.57
C ALA A 132 -8.33 35.01 11.20
N PHE A 133 -9.45 34.35 11.50
CA PHE A 133 -10.59 34.98 12.16
C PHE A 133 -10.24 35.49 13.57
N LEU A 134 -9.54 34.68 14.36
CA LEU A 134 -9.07 35.09 15.69
C LEU A 134 -8.12 36.29 15.64
N LEU A 135 -7.21 36.34 14.65
CA LEU A 135 -6.34 37.49 14.44
C LEU A 135 -7.13 38.75 14.09
N LEU A 136 -8.14 38.65 13.22
CA LEU A 136 -9.01 39.79 12.90
C LEU A 136 -9.78 40.29 14.13
N LEU A 137 -10.32 39.39 14.95
CA LEU A 137 -10.96 39.77 16.21
C LEU A 137 -9.99 40.44 17.18
N PHE A 138 -8.77 39.91 17.31
CA PHE A 138 -7.75 40.50 18.15
C PHE A 138 -7.36 41.91 17.68
N LEU A 139 -7.09 42.08 16.38
CA LEU A 139 -6.74 43.38 15.80
C LEU A 139 -7.88 44.39 15.98
N THR A 140 -9.12 44.00 15.67
CA THR A 140 -10.28 44.89 15.86
C THR A 140 -10.49 45.28 17.32
N SER A 141 -10.36 44.34 18.26
CA SER A 141 -10.44 44.63 19.69
C SER A 141 -9.32 45.58 20.16
N THR A 142 -8.10 45.40 19.64
CA THR A 142 -6.93 46.22 19.98
C THR A 142 -7.11 47.64 19.45
N ILE A 143 -7.56 47.79 18.19
CA ILE A 143 -7.86 49.09 17.59
C ILE A 143 -8.96 49.81 18.38
N VAL A 144 -10.07 49.14 18.69
CA VAL A 144 -11.18 49.72 19.46
C VAL A 144 -10.70 50.12 20.86
N SER A 145 -9.92 49.27 21.53
CA SER A 145 -9.37 49.55 22.86
C SER A 145 -8.45 50.78 22.84
N HIS A 146 -7.53 50.86 21.88
CA HIS A 146 -6.62 51.98 21.73
C HIS A 146 -7.37 53.30 21.47
N ILE A 147 -8.41 53.28 20.62
CA ILE A 147 -9.26 54.45 20.37
C ILE A 147 -9.99 54.88 21.66
N ARG A 148 -10.53 53.93 22.42
CA ARG A 148 -11.21 54.21 23.70
C ARG A 148 -10.26 54.82 24.72
N GLN A 149 -9.08 54.24 24.91
CA GLN A 149 -8.07 54.76 25.82
C GLN A 149 -7.66 56.18 25.43
N LYS A 150 -7.40 56.45 24.14
CA LYS A 150 -7.08 57.81 23.66
C LYS A 150 -8.20 58.81 23.89
N LYS A 151 -9.47 58.38 23.86
CA LYS A 151 -10.61 59.25 24.18
C LYS A 151 -10.68 59.53 25.68
N LEU A 152 -10.50 58.52 26.52
CA LEU A 152 -10.48 58.66 27.98
C LEU A 152 -9.34 59.55 28.46
N TYR A 153 -8.12 59.35 27.93
CA TYR A 153 -6.96 60.20 28.24
C TYR A 153 -7.21 61.68 27.92
N ARG A 154 -7.82 61.97 26.76
CA ARG A 154 -8.18 63.35 26.38
C ARG A 154 -9.28 63.95 27.24
N LEU A 155 -10.20 63.13 27.75
CA LEU A 155 -11.25 63.58 28.68
C LEU A 155 -10.66 63.88 30.06
N SER A 156 -9.77 63.02 30.57
CA SER A 156 -9.10 63.27 31.85
C SER A 156 -8.25 64.53 31.82
N GLU A 157 -7.51 64.78 30.74
CA GLU A 157 -6.69 66.00 30.58
C GLU A 157 -7.54 67.28 30.63
N LYS A 158 -8.69 67.28 29.93
CA LYS A 158 -9.65 68.41 29.99
C LYS A 158 -10.19 68.65 31.39
N LEU A 159 -10.57 67.58 32.09
CA LEU A 159 -11.09 67.69 33.47
C LEU A 159 -10.03 68.23 34.44
N VAL A 160 -8.77 67.83 34.31
CA VAL A 160 -7.68 68.38 35.12
C VAL A 160 -7.44 69.86 34.81
N SER A 161 -7.50 70.26 33.53
CA SER A 161 -7.37 71.67 33.13
C SER A 161 -8.49 72.56 33.67
N ASP A 162 -9.73 72.05 33.76
CA ASP A 162 -10.87 72.83 34.25
C ASP A 162 -10.87 72.99 35.79
N VAL A 163 -10.20 72.10 36.52
CA VAL A 163 -10.14 72.11 38.00
C VAL A 163 -8.91 72.86 38.54
N GLY A 164 -7.84 72.99 37.76
CA GLY A 164 -6.64 73.73 38.14
C GLY A 164 -6.81 75.26 38.03
N ILE A 165 -7.29 75.89 39.10
CA ILE A 165 -7.12 77.32 39.43
C ILE A 165 -5.77 77.51 40.11
#